data_AF-A0A3L7QEJ1-F1
#
_entry.id   AF-A0A3L7QEJ1-F1
#
_cell.length_a   1.000
_cell.length_b   1.000
_cell.length_c   1.000
_cell.angle_alpha   90.00
_cell.angle_beta   90.00
_cell.angle_gamma   90.00
#
_symmetry.space_group_name_H-M   'P 1'
#
loop_
_entity.id
_entity.type
_entity.pdbx_description
1 polymer ?
#
loop_
_entity_poly.entity_id
_entity_poly.type
_entity_poly.pdbx_seq_one_letter_code
_entity_poly.pdbx_strand_id
1 'polypeptide(L)' 'MLRVINLVVLATVLFIASYIPTVRAADPTPDKDGWFDLFDGKSLDDWKASEDFKAFKVEDGLIVAGPSKLT' A
#
# COMPACT_ATOMS: atom_id res chain seq x y z
N MET A 1 -8.30 38.36 14.77
CA MET A 1 -7.02 37.75 14.35
C MET A 1 -7.05 36.22 14.39
N LEU A 2 -7.36 35.57 15.51
CA LEU A 2 -7.34 34.10 15.63
C LEU A 2 -8.25 33.36 14.63
N ARG A 3 -9.45 33.92 14.34
CA ARG A 3 -10.39 33.36 13.35
C ARG A 3 -9.88 33.38 11.90
N VAL A 4 -9.05 34.36 11.54
CA VAL A 4 -8.48 34.49 10.19
C VAL A 4 -7.31 33.51 10.02
N ILE A 5 -6.49 33.34 11.07
CA ILE A 5 -5.38 32.38 11.08
C ILE A 5 -5.88 30.95 10.90
N ASN A 6 -6.93 30.54 11.64
CA ASN A 6 -7.52 29.21 11.47
C ASN A 6 -8.07 28.99 10.05
N LEU A 7 -8.62 30.04 9.41
CA LEU A 7 -9.14 29.95 8.06
C LEU A 7 -8.02 29.75 7.03
N VAL A 8 -6.88 30.44 7.21
CA VAL A 8 -5.69 30.29 6.36
C VAL A 8 -5.03 28.93 6.55
N VAL A 9 -4.93 28.43 7.79
CA VAL A 9 -4.41 27.08 8.08
C VAL A 9 -5.30 26.01 7.45
N LEU A 10 -6.63 26.15 7.56
CA LEU A 10 -7.54 25.19 6.93
C LEU A 10 -7.44 25.22 5.40
N ALA A 11 -7.38 26.41 4.80
CA ALA A 11 -7.23 26.56 3.35
C ALA A 11 -5.90 25.98 2.83
N THR A 12 -4.81 26.16 3.57
CA THR A 12 -3.50 25.58 3.22
C THR A 12 -3.49 24.06 3.36
N VAL A 13 -4.08 23.49 4.40
CA VAL A 13 -4.22 22.03 4.56
C VAL A 13 -5.06 21.43 3.42
N LEU A 14 -6.17 22.06 3.05
CA LEU A 14 -7.02 21.60 1.94
C LEU A 14 -6.32 21.71 0.59
N PHE A 15 -5.51 22.75 0.38
CA PHE A 15 -4.72 22.90 -0.83
C PHE A 15 -3.66 21.79 -0.93
N ILE A 16 -2.95 21.49 0.16
CA ILE A 16 -1.95 20.40 0.21
C ILE A 16 -2.62 19.02 0.00
N ALA A 17 -3.79 18.78 0.57
CA ALA A 17 -4.52 17.52 0.42
C ALA A 17 -4.93 17.24 -1.04
N SER A 18 -5.12 18.28 -1.87
CA SER A 18 -5.43 18.12 -3.30
C SER A 18 -4.25 17.61 -4.14
N TYR A 19 -3.03 17.67 -3.62
CA TYR A 19 -1.82 17.18 -4.28
C TYR A 19 -1.39 15.79 -3.78
N ILE A 20 -2.25 15.05 -3.10
CA ILE A 20 -1.96 13.65 -2.79
C ILE A 20 -2.28 12.85 -4.07
N PRO A 21 -1.29 12.47 -4.90
CA PRO A 21 -1.55 11.53 -5.96
C PRO A 21 -2.11 10.27 -5.30
N THR A 22 -3.27 9.82 -5.76
CA THR A 22 -3.72 8.47 -5.50
C THR A 22 -2.73 7.54 -6.18
N VAL A 23 -1.69 7.14 -5.45
CA VAL A 23 -0.71 6.14 -5.89
C VAL A 23 -1.50 4.83 -6.03
N ARG A 24 -1.99 4.56 -7.23
CA ARG A 24 -2.43 3.22 -7.61
C ARG A 24 -1.17 2.39 -7.81
N ALA A 25 -1.19 1.15 -7.32
CA ALA A 25 -0.21 0.16 -7.76
C ALA A 25 -0.23 0.13 -9.29
N ALA A 26 0.94 0.31 -9.90
CA ALA A 26 1.06 0.20 -11.35
C ALA A 26 0.80 -1.27 -11.73
N ASP A 27 0.07 -1.49 -12.83
CA ASP A 27 -0.09 -2.83 -13.35
C ASP A 27 1.29 -3.44 -13.64
N PRO A 28 1.53 -4.71 -13.25
CA PRO A 28 2.82 -5.35 -13.50
C PRO A 28 3.09 -5.37 -15.00
N THR A 29 4.30 -5.01 -15.40
CA THR A 29 4.75 -5.14 -16.79
C THR A 29 5.47 -6.46 -16.99
N PRO A 30 5.28 -7.16 -18.12
CA PRO A 30 5.97 -8.41 -18.36
C PRO A 30 7.46 -8.17 -18.61
N ASP A 31 8.28 -9.16 -18.29
CA ASP A 31 9.68 -9.20 -18.68
C ASP A 31 9.84 -9.46 -20.20
N LYS A 32 11.10 -9.56 -20.65
CA LYS A 32 11.44 -9.80 -22.06
C LYS A 32 10.88 -11.11 -22.62
N ASP A 33 10.55 -12.07 -21.76
CA ASP A 33 10.04 -13.40 -22.12
C ASP A 33 8.52 -13.50 -21.88
N GLY A 34 7.88 -12.43 -21.41
CA GLY A 34 6.44 -12.36 -21.18
C GLY A 34 5.97 -12.72 -19.76
N TRP A 35 6.88 -12.88 -18.80
CA TRP A 35 6.53 -13.22 -17.41
C TRP A 35 6.19 -11.98 -16.59
N PHE A 36 5.17 -12.09 -15.75
CA PHE A 36 4.77 -11.03 -14.83
C PHE A 36 5.17 -11.38 -13.39
N ASP A 37 5.82 -10.43 -12.72
CA ASP A 37 6.01 -10.49 -11.28
C ASP A 37 4.69 -10.15 -10.58
N LEU A 38 4.07 -11.17 -9.97
CA LEU A 38 2.80 -11.01 -9.25
C LEU A 38 2.99 -10.40 -7.86
N PHE A 39 4.19 -10.50 -7.30
CA PHE A 39 4.55 -9.92 -6.02
C PHE A 39 5.60 -8.83 -6.25
N ASP A 40 5.36 -7.66 -5.66
CA ASP A 40 6.16 -6.47 -5.88
C ASP A 40 7.40 -6.36 -4.96
N GLY A 41 7.57 -7.33 -4.05
CA GLY A 41 8.64 -7.33 -3.06
C GLY A 41 8.43 -6.36 -1.90
N LYS A 42 7.24 -5.76 -1.73
CA LYS A 42 7.02 -4.66 -0.78
C LYS A 42 5.77 -4.85 0.07
N SER A 43 4.64 -5.25 -0.51
CA SER A 43 3.37 -5.32 0.20
C SER A 43 2.52 -6.52 -0.22
N LEU A 44 1.52 -6.83 0.61
CA LEU A 44 0.46 -7.78 0.28
C LEU A 44 -0.76 -7.05 -0.30
N ASP A 45 -0.56 -5.91 -0.95
CA ASP A 45 -1.64 -5.18 -1.61
C ASP A 45 -2.21 -6.04 -2.73
N ASP A 46 -3.53 -6.11 -2.82
CA ASP A 46 -4.27 -7.00 -3.74
C ASP A 46 -4.05 -8.51 -3.50
N TRP A 47 -3.31 -8.89 -2.46
CA TRP A 47 -3.22 -10.27 -2.00
C TRP A 47 -4.24 -10.56 -0.89
N LYS A 48 -4.87 -11.74 -0.96
CA LYS A 48 -5.83 -12.20 0.04
C LYS A 48 -5.44 -13.58 0.54
N ALA A 49 -5.20 -13.68 1.85
CA ALA A 49 -5.00 -14.97 2.49
C ALA A 49 -6.30 -15.81 2.43
N SER A 50 -6.16 -17.10 2.12
CA SER A 50 -7.30 -18.03 2.13
C SER A 50 -7.82 -18.31 3.55
N GLU A 51 -6.95 -18.20 4.56
CA GLU A 51 -7.25 -18.50 5.96
C GLU A 51 -6.87 -17.32 6.87
N ASP A 52 -6.00 -17.53 7.87
CA ASP A 52 -5.55 -16.48 8.78
C ASP A 52 -4.64 -15.48 8.05
N PHE A 53 -5.15 -14.27 7.82
CA PHE A 53 -4.38 -13.18 7.21
C PHE A 53 -3.11 -12.83 8.00
N LYS A 54 -3.09 -13.07 9.31
CA LYS A 54 -1.92 -12.81 10.16
C LYS A 54 -0.81 -13.86 10.01
N ALA A 55 -1.07 -14.94 9.28
CA ALA A 55 -0.07 -15.96 9.01
C ALA A 55 0.98 -15.51 7.99
N PHE A 56 0.75 -14.41 7.25
CA PHE A 56 1.69 -13.94 6.22
C PHE A 56 2.17 -12.53 6.52
N LYS A 57 3.44 -12.28 6.22
CA LYS A 57 4.09 -10.97 6.31
C LYS A 57 5.14 -10.81 5.21
N VAL A 58 5.52 -9.57 4.91
CA VAL A 58 6.66 -9.29 4.01
C VAL A 58 7.89 -8.98 4.85
N GLU A 59 8.98 -9.74 4.64
CA GLU A 59 10.28 -9.52 5.28
C GLU A 59 11.38 -9.63 4.23
N ASP A 60 12.28 -8.63 4.17
CA ASP A 60 13.41 -8.56 3.24
C ASP A 60 13.02 -8.80 1.76
N GLY A 61 11.85 -8.32 1.38
CA GLY A 61 11.31 -8.47 0.03
C GLY A 61 10.75 -9.85 -0.30
N LEU A 62 10.46 -10.67 0.71
CA LEU A 62 9.91 -12.01 0.58
C LEU A 62 8.58 -12.13 1.35
N ILE A 63 7.65 -12.93 0.82
CA ILE A 63 6.48 -13.36 1.57
C ILE A 63 6.91 -14.47 2.53
N VAL A 64 6.79 -14.21 3.83
CA VAL A 64 7.15 -15.16 4.89
C VAL A 64 5.88 -15.65 5.59
N ALA A 65 5.73 -16.97 5.66
CA ALA A 65 4.69 -17.61 6.45
C ALA A 65 5.14 -17.77 7.91
N GLY A 66 4.34 -17.26 8.84
CA GLY A 66 4.47 -17.48 10.26
C GLY A 66 3.72 -18.74 10.73
N PRO A 67 3.69 -18.99 12.05
CA PRO A 67 2.91 -20.09 12.60
C PRO A 67 1.41 -19.83 12.38
N SER A 68 0.75 -20.67 11.60
CA SER A 68 -0.70 -20.70 11.53
C SER A 68 -1.25 -21.64 12.61
N LYS A 69 -2.38 -21.28 13.22
CA LYS A 69 -3.17 -22.27 13.96
C LYS A 69 -3.79 -23.18 12.91
N LEU A 70 -3.14 -24.31 12.63
CA LEU A 70 -3.77 -25.42 11.93
C LEU A 70 -5.01 -25.80 12.76
N THR A 71 -6.20 -25.49 12.25
CA THR A 71 -7.48 -25.92 12.84
C THR A 71 -7.78 -27.34 12.48
#